data_AF-A0A2X1PKV1-F1
#
_entry.id   AF-A0A2X1PKV1-F1
#
_cell.length_a   1.000
_cell.length_b   1.000
_cell.length_c   1.000
_cell.angle_alpha   90.00
_cell.angle_beta   90.00
_cell.angle_gamma   90.00
#
_symmetry.space_group_name_H-M   'P 1'
#
loop_
_entity.id
_entity.type
_entity.pdbx_description
1 polymer ?
#
loop_
_entity_poly.entity_id
_entity_poly.type
_entity_poly.pdbx_seq_one_letter_code
_entity_poly.pdbx_strand_id
1 'polypeptide(L)'
;MRRILSVLLENESGALSRVVGLFSQRAFNIESLTVAPTDDPTLSRMTIEAVGDAQALEQIEKQLHKLVDVFKVVNLSEQEHIEREIVFSESKSSGVISR
;
A
#
# COMPACT_ATOMS: atom_id res chain seq x y z
N MET A 1 -9.61 9.36 -8.52
CA MET A 1 -8.24 9.24 -9.06
C MET A 1 -7.54 8.12 -8.30
N ARG A 2 -6.66 7.39 -8.98
CA ARG A 2 -5.81 6.35 -8.37
C ARG A 2 -4.51 7.00 -7.88
N ARG A 3 -4.05 6.66 -6.68
CA ARG A 3 -2.75 7.12 -6.15
C ARG A 3 -2.02 5.98 -5.46
N ILE A 4 -0.74 5.85 -5.77
CA ILE A 4 0.17 4.84 -5.22
C ILE A 4 1.23 5.55 -4.40
N LEU A 5 1.29 5.22 -3.11
CA LEU A 5 2.24 5.79 -2.17
C LEU A 5 3.22 4.70 -1.72
N SER A 6 4.52 4.99 -1.83
CA SER A 6 5.57 4.22 -1.16
C SER A 6 5.97 4.93 0.12
N VAL A 7 5.75 4.28 1.25
CA VAL A 7 6.02 4.77 2.59
C VAL A 7 7.16 3.95 3.19
N LEU A 8 8.23 4.61 3.61
CA LEU A 8 9.31 4.03 4.41
C LEU A 8 9.05 4.37 5.87
N LEU A 9 8.96 3.36 6.73
CA LEU A 9 8.55 3.51 8.12
C LEU A 9 9.31 2.55 9.04
N GLU A 10 9.24 2.78 10.35
CA GLU A 10 9.76 1.83 11.35
C GLU A 10 9.09 0.47 11.23
N ASN A 11 9.89 -0.59 11.37
CA ASN A 11 9.43 -1.97 11.31
C ASN A 11 8.84 -2.43 12.66
N GLU A 12 7.85 -1.68 13.16
CA GLU A 12 7.11 -1.99 14.37
C GLU A 12 5.60 -2.04 14.11
N SER A 13 4.89 -2.92 14.84
CA SER A 13 3.44 -3.08 14.70
C SER A 13 2.66 -1.79 14.96
N GLY A 14 3.17 -0.93 15.84
CA GLY A 14 2.61 0.38 16.14
C GLY A 14 2.62 1.32 14.93
N ALA A 15 3.74 1.40 14.21
CA ALA A 15 3.90 2.26 13.04
C ALA A 15 2.94 1.84 11.90
N LEU A 16 2.87 0.53 11.64
CA LEU A 16 1.96 -0.05 10.63
C LEU A 16 0.49 0.29 10.93
N SER A 17 0.08 0.09 12.18
CA SER A 17 -1.30 0.32 12.62
C SER A 17 -1.71 1.79 12.49
N ARG A 18 -0.78 2.72 12.78
CA ARG A 18 -1.03 4.18 12.64
C ARG A 18 -1.21 4.59 11.19
N VAL A 19 -0.38 4.07 10.28
CA VAL A 19 -0.50 4.33 8.85
C VAL A 19 -1.85 3.81 8.34
N VAL A 20 -2.18 2.55 8.58
CA VAL A 20 -3.47 1.96 8.14
C VAL A 20 -4.67 2.69 8.76
N GLY A 21 -4.60 3.01 10.05
CA GLY A 21 -5.65 3.75 10.75
C GLY A 21 -5.95 5.12 10.13
N LEU A 22 -4.93 5.80 9.59
CA LEU A 22 -5.07 7.08 8.88
C LEU A 22 -5.96 6.95 7.63
N PHE A 23 -5.87 5.82 6.92
CA PHE A 23 -6.74 5.52 5.78
C PHE A 23 -8.16 5.12 6.24
N SER A 24 -8.29 4.34 7.32
CA SER A 24 -9.58 3.88 7.84
C SER A 24 -10.46 5.01 8.41
N GLN A 25 -9.88 6.02 9.07
CA GLN A 25 -10.63 7.08 9.75
C GLN A 25 -11.41 8.03 8.83
N ARG A 26 -11.08 8.04 7.53
CA ARG A 26 -11.64 8.99 6.56
C ARG A 26 -12.34 8.31 5.39
N ALA A 27 -12.68 7.02 5.54
CA ALA A 27 -13.34 6.20 4.52
C ALA A 27 -12.59 6.20 3.17
N PHE A 28 -11.25 6.16 3.21
CA PHE A 28 -10.48 5.95 2.00
C PHE A 28 -10.56 4.47 1.59
N ASN A 29 -10.87 4.23 0.32
CA ASN A 29 -10.79 2.88 -0.24
C ASN A 29 -9.33 2.57 -0.57
N ILE A 30 -8.71 1.76 0.28
CA ILE A 30 -7.46 1.08 -0.03
C ILE A 30 -7.80 -0.06 -0.99
N GLU A 31 -7.28 0.00 -2.21
CA GLU A 31 -7.40 -1.09 -3.19
C GLU A 31 -6.41 -2.21 -2.87
N SER A 32 -5.15 -1.82 -2.60
CA SER A 32 -4.09 -2.75 -2.24
C SER A 32 -3.13 -2.15 -1.22
N LEU A 33 -2.59 -3.01 -0.36
CA LEU A 33 -1.56 -2.66 0.60
C LEU A 33 -0.60 -3.82 0.72
N THR A 34 0.68 -3.55 0.51
CA THR A 34 1.76 -4.51 0.73
C THR A 34 2.78 -3.90 1.67
N VAL A 35 3.32 -4.70 2.59
CA VAL A 35 4.42 -4.28 3.46
C VAL A 35 5.46 -5.39 3.56
N ALA A 36 6.72 -5.02 3.51
CA ALA A 36 7.83 -5.91 3.78
C ALA A 36 9.00 -5.14 4.43
N PRO A 37 9.84 -5.81 5.23
CA PRO A 37 11.11 -5.27 5.67
C PRO A 37 12.01 -4.91 4.48
N THR A 38 12.86 -3.91 4.67
CA THR A 38 13.90 -3.55 3.69
C THR A 38 15.21 -4.31 3.96
N ASP A 39 16.28 -3.98 3.22
CA ASP A 39 17.63 -4.47 3.54
C ASP A 39 18.08 -4.08 4.95
N ASP A 40 17.57 -2.95 5.46
CA ASP A 40 17.62 -2.60 6.87
C ASP A 40 16.40 -3.22 7.58
N PRO A 41 16.57 -4.19 8.49
CA PRO A 41 15.47 -4.87 9.18
C PRO A 41 14.72 -3.97 10.17
N THR A 42 15.27 -2.80 10.53
CA THR A 42 14.58 -1.81 11.37
C THR A 42 13.57 -0.98 10.58
N LEU A 43 13.61 -1.06 9.25
CA LEU A 43 12.74 -0.32 8.35
C LEU A 43 11.89 -1.25 7.51
N SER A 44 10.65 -0.85 7.31
CA SER A 44 9.70 -1.50 6.40
C SER A 44 9.33 -0.55 5.28
N ARG A 45 9.11 -1.10 4.09
CA ARG A 45 8.51 -0.39 2.96
C ARG A 45 7.07 -0.86 2.81
N MET A 46 6.14 0.09 2.92
CA MET A 46 4.74 -0.12 2.62
C MET A 46 4.41 0.53 1.27
N THR A 47 3.73 -0.21 0.40
CA THR A 47 3.14 0.32 -0.84
C THR A 47 1.63 0.29 -0.67
N ILE A 48 0.98 1.44 -0.83
CA ILE A 48 -0.46 1.61 -0.66
C ILE A 48 -1.04 2.15 -1.95
N GLU A 49 -2.01 1.44 -2.51
CA GLU A 49 -2.85 1.92 -3.58
C GLU A 49 -4.19 2.38 -3.00
N ALA A 50 -4.58 3.62 -3.28
CA ALA A 50 -5.85 4.17 -2.85
C ALA A 50 -6.57 4.86 -4.02
N VAL A 51 -7.90 4.77 -4.00
CA VAL A 51 -8.77 5.44 -4.96
C VAL A 51 -9.67 6.43 -4.22
N GLY A 52 -9.69 7.67 -4.70
CA GLY A 52 -10.52 8.71 -4.09
C GLY A 52 -10.46 10.05 -4.80
N ASP A 53 -11.01 11.06 -4.12
CA ASP A 53 -10.94 12.46 -4.55
C ASP A 53 -9.49 13.00 -4.44
N ALA A 54 -9.09 13.87 -5.36
CA ALA A 54 -7.73 14.40 -5.44
C ALA A 54 -7.32 15.17 -4.17
N GLN A 55 -8.23 15.99 -3.64
CA GLN A 55 -7.98 16.78 -2.44
C GLN A 55 -7.83 15.86 -1.21
N ALA A 56 -8.66 14.83 -1.14
CA ALA A 56 -8.61 13.86 -0.05
C ALA A 56 -7.30 13.04 -0.08
N LEU A 57 -6.87 12.62 -1.27
CA LEU A 57 -5.60 11.91 -1.47
C LEU A 57 -4.37 12.80 -1.19
N GLU A 58 -4.42 14.09 -1.54
CA GLU A 58 -3.35 15.03 -1.19
C GLU A 58 -3.29 15.27 0.34
N GLN A 59 -4.45 15.32 1.00
CA GLN A 59 -4.50 15.44 2.45
C GLN A 59 -3.89 14.23 3.15
N ILE A 60 -4.15 13.00 2.70
CA ILE A 60 -3.57 11.82 3.35
C ILE A 60 -2.05 11.78 3.19
N GLU A 61 -1.53 12.14 2.02
CA GLU A 61 -0.08 12.27 1.80
C GLU A 61 0.55 13.26 2.79
N LYS A 62 -0.08 14.44 2.98
CA LYS A 62 0.35 15.43 3.98
C LYS A 62 0.27 14.92 5.42
N GLN A 63 -0.67 14.04 5.75
CA GLN A 63 -0.76 13.46 7.10
C GLN A 63 0.26 12.37 7.33
N LEU A 64 0.59 11.57 6.31
CA LEU A 64 1.66 10.56 6.39
C LEU A 64 3.01 11.21 6.72
N HIS A 65 3.30 12.37 6.12
CA HIS A 65 4.51 13.16 6.43
C HIS A 65 4.59 13.67 7.89
N LYS A 66 3.49 13.66 8.64
CA LYS A 66 3.45 14.09 10.05
C LYS A 66 3.59 12.96 11.04
N LEU A 67 3.51 11.71 10.59
CA LEU A 67 3.70 10.56 11.46
C LEU A 67 5.17 10.45 11.83
N VAL A 68 5.45 10.33 13.13
CA VAL A 68 6.82 10.24 13.66
C VAL A 68 7.55 9.01 13.13
N ASP A 69 6.83 7.91 12.92
CA ASP A 69 7.42 6.64 12.48
C ASP A 69 7.65 6.55 10.97
N VAL A 70 7.28 7.60 10.21
CA VAL A 70 7.40 7.64 8.75
C VAL A 70 8.64 8.46 8.37
N PHE A 71 9.62 7.78 7.79
CA PHE A 71 10.87 8.40 7.34
C PHE A 71 10.74 9.05 5.96
N LYS A 72 9.96 8.44 5.06
CA LYS A 72 9.82 8.92 3.69
C LYS A 72 8.47 8.52 3.10
N VAL A 73 7.85 9.44 2.38
CA VAL A 73 6.69 9.17 1.52
C VAL A 73 7.07 9.55 0.10
N VAL A 74 6.74 8.70 -0.85
CA VAL A 74 6.93 8.93 -2.28
C VAL A 74 5.62 8.64 -3.00
N ASN A 75 5.11 9.63 -3.72
CA ASN A 75 3.99 9.46 -4.62
C ASN A 75 4.48 8.89 -5.95
N LEU A 76 4.32 7.58 -6.12
CA LEU A 76 4.77 6.86 -7.31
C LEU A 76 3.91 7.19 -8.54
N SER A 77 2.64 7.59 -8.35
CA SER A 77 1.75 7.95 -9.45
C SER A 77 2.19 9.18 -10.25
N GLU A 78 3.11 9.98 -9.71
CA GLU A 78 3.67 11.17 -10.36
C GLU A 78 5.07 10.93 -10.96
N GLN A 79 5.53 9.68 -10.94
CA GLN A 79 6.87 9.30 -11.40
C GLN A 79 6.79 8.09 -12.34
N GLU A 80 7.79 7.93 -13.21
CA GLU A 80 7.96 6.65 -13.90
C GLU A 80 8.29 5.56 -12.87
N HIS A 81 7.49 4.50 -12.85
CA HIS A 81 7.63 3.40 -11.91
C HIS A 81 7.19 2.08 -12.53
N ILE A 82 7.55 0.98 -11.86
CA ILE A 82 7.16 -0.38 -12.25
C ILE A 82 6.28 -0.93 -11.14
N GLU A 83 5.10 -1.41 -11.51
CA GLU A 83 4.16 -2.10 -10.63
C GLU A 83 4.21 -3.60 -10.93
N ARG A 84 4.22 -4.44 -9.88
CA ARG A 84 4.14 -5.89 -10.01
C ARG A 84 3.32 -6.46 -8.86
N GLU A 85 2.39 -7.33 -9.21
CA GLU A 85 1.63 -8.13 -8.26
C GLU A 85 1.84 -9.62 -8.56
N ILE A 86 1.67 -10.44 -7.54
CA ILE A 86 1.76 -11.90 -7.65
C ILE A 86 0.36 -12.46 -7.43
N VAL A 87 -0.13 -13.23 -8.38
CA VAL A 87 -1.40 -13.94 -8.27
C VAL A 87 -1.11 -15.43 -8.12
N PHE A 88 -1.72 -16.03 -7.12
CA PHE A 88 -1.80 -17.48 -6.96
C PHE A 88 -3.26 -17.89 -7.09
N SER A 89 -3.59 -18.76 -8.04
CA SER A 89 -4.94 -19.25 -8.27
C SER A 89 -4.98 -20.77 -8.35
N GLU A 90 -5.91 -21.37 -7.63
CA GLU A 90 -6.23 -22.79 -7.77
C GLU A 90 -7.35 -22.96 -8.80
N SER A 91 -7.22 -23.95 -9.68
CA SER A 91 -8.27 -24.28 -10.65
C SER A 91 -8.70 -25.73 -10.51
N LYS A 92 -10.02 -25.97 -10.54
CA LYS A 92 -10.56 -27.32 -10.63
C LYS A 92 -10.58 -27.75 -12.10
N SER A 93 -9.74 -28.73 -12.43
CA SER A 93 -9.76 -29.42 -13.72
C SER A 93 -10.84 -30.51 -13.69
N SER A 94 -12.01 -30.24 -14.28
CA SER A 94 -13.02 -31.26 -14.53
C SER A 94 -12.71 -31.98 -15.85
N GLY A 95 -12.06 -33.13 -15.77
CA GLY A 95 -11.84 -33.99 -16.94
C GLY A 95 -13.16 -34.56 -17.45
N VAL A 96 -13.60 -34.16 -18.64
CA VAL A 96 -14.69 -34.83 -19.35
C VAL A 96 -14.09 -36.10 -19.97
N ILE A 97 -14.39 -37.27 -19.40
CA ILE A 97 -14.09 -38.55 -20.04
C ILE A 97 -15.11 -38.72 -21.17
N SER A 98 -14.70 -38.42 -22.40
CA SER A 98 -15.45 -38.76 -23.61
C SER A 98 -15.58 -40.30 -23.67
N ARG A 99 -16.82 -40.79 -23.62
CA ARG A 99 -17.17 -42.18 -23.94
C ARG A 99 -17.36 -42.35 -25.45
#